data_AF-A0A0X7A768-F1
#
_entry.id   AF-A0A0X7A768-F1
#
_cell.length_a   1.000
_cell.length_b   1.000
_cell.length_c   1.000
_cell.angle_alpha   90.00
_cell.angle_beta   90.00
_cell.angle_gamma   90.00
#
_symmetry.space_group_name_H-M   'P 1'
#
loop_
_entity.id
_entity.type
_entity.pdbx_description
1 polymer ?
#
loop_
_entity_poly.entity_id
_entity_poly.type
_entity_poly.pdbx_seq_one_letter_code
_entity_poly.pdbx_strand_id
1 'polypeptide(L)'
;MTKIDIGLRQARKLTNLPHDERTAFISEGLPMLLESARGLYAASQTVSHMPRESAVLKGHAEEEAAKILILMDIVRCPKKLVAGRIGTLMGWYYDHLARLLYAEACRWRPINLKELRTIIDRRRVTHYLEGGMGEYIVPNDLIYRRETSLYADIEALDDGIFQWIAPSGYTSLFDAAPDALVVAEALSAFGAFSVKGLNAVSTVWNEMDFQDDTSCHENDRLIQATLQRLIDEQLASEAANEDHVQSLYGRWQMPLYALEMRAKEVDRSILVAEQENMLWAEMGVSYEY
;
A
#
# COMPACT_ATOMS: atom_id res chain seq x y z
N MET A 1 25.46 25.09 15.31
CA MET A 1 25.10 23.70 15.64
C MET A 1 25.06 22.91 14.35
N THR A 2 25.98 21.96 14.18
CA THR A 2 25.92 20.95 13.12
C THR A 2 24.65 20.14 13.30
N LYS A 3 23.79 20.10 12.27
CA LYS A 3 22.56 19.31 12.28
C LYS A 3 23.00 17.84 12.38
N ILE A 4 22.59 17.16 13.46
CA ILE A 4 22.90 15.74 13.62
C ILE A 4 22.02 14.99 12.63
N ASP A 5 22.67 14.41 11.63
CA ASP A 5 22.05 13.74 10.49
C ASP A 5 21.68 12.29 10.81
N ILE A 6 20.74 12.09 11.74
CA ILE A 6 20.19 10.77 12.09
C ILE A 6 18.86 10.55 11.35
N GLY A 7 18.71 9.41 10.67
CA GLY A 7 17.42 8.98 10.09
C GLY A 7 16.89 9.85 8.95
N LEU A 8 17.78 10.48 8.17
CA LEU A 8 17.50 11.60 7.25
C LEU A 8 16.55 11.35 6.03
N ARG A 9 15.72 10.30 6.00
CA ARG A 9 14.79 10.01 4.90
C ARG A 9 15.43 10.21 3.50
N GLN A 10 16.62 9.65 3.32
CA GLN A 10 17.51 9.94 2.19
C GLN A 10 17.18 9.19 0.90
N ALA A 11 16.16 8.32 0.91
CA ALA A 11 15.87 7.46 -0.24
C ALA A 11 15.49 8.26 -1.50
N ARG A 12 15.09 9.54 -1.38
CA ARG A 12 14.94 10.44 -2.54
C ARG A 12 16.22 10.57 -3.39
N LYS A 13 17.41 10.31 -2.84
CA LYS A 13 18.66 10.28 -3.61
C LYS A 13 18.67 9.21 -4.70
N LEU A 14 17.86 8.16 -4.59
CA LEU A 14 17.66 7.14 -5.64
C LEU A 14 17.22 7.73 -6.98
N THR A 15 16.54 8.88 -6.95
CA THR A 15 16.08 9.59 -8.16
C THR A 15 17.22 10.03 -9.05
N ASN A 16 18.41 10.24 -8.49
CA ASN A 16 19.59 10.73 -9.20
C ASN A 16 20.57 9.63 -9.62
N LEU A 17 20.32 8.38 -9.22
CA LEU A 17 21.20 7.26 -9.57
C LEU A 17 20.91 6.77 -11.00
N PRO A 18 21.96 6.39 -11.76
CA PRO A 18 21.81 5.63 -12.99
C PRO A 18 20.99 4.34 -12.77
N HIS A 19 20.37 3.82 -13.83
CA HIS A 19 19.49 2.66 -13.73
C HIS A 19 20.16 1.47 -13.02
N ASP A 20 21.36 1.09 -13.44
CA ASP A 20 22.02 -0.12 -12.92
C ASP A 20 22.50 0.05 -11.48
N GLU A 21 23.03 1.23 -11.13
CA GLU A 21 23.38 1.58 -9.74
C GLU A 21 22.14 1.60 -8.84
N ARG A 22 21.03 2.15 -9.34
CA ARG A 22 19.75 2.15 -8.63
C ARG A 22 19.23 0.73 -8.41
N THR A 23 19.27 -0.12 -9.44
CA THR A 23 18.82 -1.51 -9.34
C THR A 23 19.69 -2.29 -8.34
N ALA A 24 21.01 -2.10 -8.38
CA ALA A 24 21.92 -2.68 -7.39
C ALA A 24 21.57 -2.22 -5.96
N PHE A 25 21.40 -0.91 -5.76
CA PHE A 25 21.05 -0.37 -4.45
C PHE A 25 19.69 -0.86 -3.94
N ILE A 26 18.67 -0.95 -4.81
CA ILE A 26 17.36 -1.52 -4.45
C ILE A 26 17.52 -3.00 -4.05
N SER A 27 18.32 -3.78 -4.79
CA SER A 27 18.55 -5.19 -4.48
C SER A 27 19.18 -5.43 -3.10
N GLU A 28 20.02 -4.50 -2.64
CA GLU A 28 20.61 -4.55 -1.30
C GLU A 28 19.57 -4.27 -0.21
N GLY A 29 18.66 -3.31 -0.45
CA GLY A 29 17.66 -2.87 0.52
C GLY A 29 16.46 -3.81 0.69
N LEU A 30 16.02 -4.47 -0.39
CA LEU A 30 14.81 -5.31 -0.37
C LEU A 30 14.87 -6.45 0.66
N PRO A 31 15.95 -7.23 0.79
CA PRO A 31 16.07 -8.25 1.83
C PRO A 31 16.04 -7.66 3.25
N MET A 32 16.65 -6.49 3.47
CA MET A 32 16.66 -5.84 4.78
C MET A 32 15.26 -5.38 5.20
N LEU A 33 14.49 -4.82 4.26
CA LEU A 33 13.10 -4.44 4.48
C LEU A 33 12.23 -5.68 4.78
N LEU A 34 12.45 -6.79 4.07
CA LEU A 34 11.72 -8.03 4.29
C LEU A 34 11.97 -8.60 5.68
N GLU A 35 13.22 -8.66 6.12
CA GLU A 35 13.56 -9.14 7.46
C GLU A 35 12.99 -8.21 8.55
N SER A 36 12.97 -6.90 8.31
CA SER A 36 12.30 -5.94 9.20
C SER A 36 10.79 -6.22 9.31
N ALA A 37 10.11 -6.40 8.19
CA ALA A 37 8.68 -6.69 8.15
C ALA A 37 8.35 -8.04 8.82
N ARG A 38 9.14 -9.08 8.54
CA ARG A 38 9.05 -10.40 9.19
C ARG A 38 9.23 -10.31 10.70
N GLY A 39 10.25 -9.60 11.16
CA GLY A 39 10.54 -9.42 12.58
C GLY A 39 9.40 -8.72 13.33
N LEU A 40 8.85 -7.66 12.74
CA LEU A 40 7.68 -6.96 13.29
C LEU A 40 6.43 -7.85 13.34
N TYR A 41 6.17 -8.61 12.28
CA TYR A 41 5.04 -9.54 12.26
C TYR A 41 5.23 -10.67 13.27
N ALA A 42 6.39 -11.31 13.34
CA ALA A 42 6.67 -12.34 14.34
C ALA A 42 6.55 -11.81 15.78
N ALA A 43 6.97 -10.56 16.03
CA ALA A 43 6.78 -9.91 17.32
C ALA A 43 5.28 -9.71 17.61
N SER A 44 4.47 -9.29 16.63
CA SER A 44 3.02 -9.16 16.79
C SER A 44 2.34 -10.47 17.20
N GLN A 45 2.82 -11.60 16.67
CA GLN A 45 2.33 -12.94 17.03
C GLN A 45 2.69 -13.31 18.47
N THR A 46 3.90 -12.94 18.91
CA THR A 46 4.39 -13.19 20.27
C THR A 46 3.54 -12.47 21.32
N VAL A 47 3.13 -11.23 21.03
CA VAL A 47 2.27 -10.42 21.91
C VAL A 47 0.78 -10.47 21.52
N SER A 48 0.33 -11.53 20.84
CA SER A 48 -1.06 -11.67 20.38
C SER A 48 -2.11 -11.59 21.50
N HIS A 49 -1.72 -11.90 22.74
CA HIS A 49 -2.55 -11.73 23.94
C HIS A 49 -2.69 -10.26 24.42
N MET A 50 -1.98 -9.33 23.78
CA MET A 50 -2.01 -7.89 23.99
C MET A 50 -2.50 -7.23 22.68
N PRO A 51 -3.84 -7.11 22.48
CA PRO A 51 -4.40 -6.83 21.15
C PRO A 51 -3.93 -5.52 20.52
N ARG A 52 -3.73 -4.47 21.33
CA ARG A 52 -3.24 -3.18 20.84
C ARG A 52 -1.81 -3.27 20.36
N GLU A 53 -0.92 -3.80 21.19
CA GLU A 53 0.51 -3.93 20.90
C GLU A 53 0.74 -4.85 19.70
N SER A 54 -0.01 -5.95 19.62
CA SER A 54 -0.03 -6.84 18.45
C SER A 54 -0.46 -6.08 17.19
N ALA A 55 -1.57 -5.34 17.24
CA ALA A 55 -2.06 -4.55 16.10
C ALA A 55 -1.06 -3.49 15.63
N VAL A 56 -0.40 -2.79 16.56
CA VAL A 56 0.65 -1.80 16.25
C VAL A 56 1.82 -2.44 15.52
N LEU A 57 2.34 -3.55 16.04
CA LEU A 57 3.47 -4.26 15.43
C LEU A 57 3.13 -4.82 14.06
N LYS A 58 1.92 -5.38 13.91
CA LYS A 58 1.41 -5.89 12.64
C LYS A 58 1.22 -4.76 11.61
N GLY A 59 0.68 -3.62 12.01
CA GLY A 59 0.55 -2.44 11.14
C GLY A 59 1.91 -1.92 10.68
N HIS A 60 2.92 -1.92 11.55
CA HIS A 60 4.28 -1.59 11.13
C HIS A 60 4.89 -2.62 10.18
N ALA A 61 4.64 -3.92 10.39
CA ALA A 61 5.06 -4.95 9.44
C ALA A 61 4.45 -4.74 8.05
N GLU A 62 3.17 -4.39 8.00
CA GLU A 62 2.44 -4.07 6.77
C GLU A 62 3.04 -2.84 6.05
N GLU A 63 3.33 -1.76 6.78
CA GLU A 63 3.98 -0.57 6.20
C GLU A 63 5.40 -0.84 5.69
N GLU A 64 6.20 -1.65 6.40
CA GLU A 64 7.54 -2.04 5.94
C GLU A 64 7.45 -2.91 4.67
N ALA A 65 6.50 -3.84 4.61
CA ALA A 65 6.25 -4.63 3.41
C ALA A 65 5.75 -3.77 2.24
N ALA A 66 4.92 -2.75 2.48
CA ALA A 66 4.48 -1.83 1.44
C ALA A 66 5.64 -1.06 0.79
N LYS A 67 6.70 -0.72 1.54
CA LYS A 67 7.91 -0.11 0.97
C LYS A 67 8.57 -1.00 -0.07
N ILE A 68 8.59 -2.31 0.15
CA ILE A 68 9.10 -3.29 -0.82
C ILE A 68 8.27 -3.19 -2.10
N LEU A 69 6.93 -3.16 -1.99
CA LEU A 69 6.05 -3.05 -3.16
C LEU A 69 6.25 -1.74 -3.93
N ILE A 70 6.49 -0.62 -3.23
CA ILE A 70 6.81 0.68 -3.86
C ILE A 70 8.13 0.60 -4.64
N LEU A 71 9.17 -0.01 -4.05
CA LEU A 71 10.46 -0.20 -4.74
C LEU A 71 10.33 -1.16 -5.93
N MET A 72 9.54 -2.23 -5.79
CA MET A 72 9.21 -3.12 -6.91
C MET A 72 8.46 -2.38 -8.01
N ASP A 73 7.62 -1.39 -7.68
CA ASP A 73 6.96 -0.56 -8.68
C ASP A 73 7.91 0.35 -9.46
N ILE A 74 8.98 0.83 -8.83
CA ILE A 74 10.07 1.51 -9.55
C ILE A 74 10.72 0.56 -10.56
N VAL A 75 10.90 -0.72 -10.18
CA VAL A 75 11.52 -1.76 -11.02
C VAL A 75 10.58 -2.17 -12.16
N ARG A 76 9.27 -2.30 -11.89
CA ARG A 76 8.22 -2.59 -12.88
C ARG A 76 7.92 -1.41 -13.81
N CYS A 77 8.25 -0.19 -13.40
CA CYS A 77 7.97 1.01 -14.19
C CYS A 77 8.76 0.97 -15.52
N PRO A 78 8.10 1.12 -16.67
CA PRO A 78 8.77 1.15 -17.96
C PRO A 78 9.91 2.17 -18.00
N LYS A 79 11.03 1.81 -18.63
CA LYS A 79 12.26 2.62 -18.65
C LYS A 79 12.03 4.03 -19.18
N LYS A 80 11.09 4.20 -20.11
CA LYS A 80 10.68 5.49 -20.68
C LYS A 80 9.94 6.40 -19.68
N LEU A 81 9.31 5.84 -18.63
CA LEU A 81 8.48 6.55 -17.65
C LEU A 81 9.17 6.77 -16.31
N VAL A 82 10.11 5.88 -15.94
CA VAL A 82 10.69 5.84 -14.58
C VAL A 82 11.28 7.19 -14.14
N ALA A 83 11.93 7.93 -15.04
CA ALA A 83 12.52 9.23 -14.73
C ALA A 83 11.48 10.27 -14.25
N GLY A 84 10.26 10.23 -14.81
CA GLY A 84 9.16 11.12 -14.42
C GLY A 84 8.34 10.61 -13.22
N ARG A 85 8.53 9.36 -12.79
CA ARG A 85 7.73 8.73 -11.72
C ARG A 85 8.49 8.46 -10.44
N ILE A 86 9.80 8.24 -10.52
CA ILE A 86 10.60 7.84 -9.37
C ILE A 86 10.55 8.86 -8.22
N GLY A 87 10.52 10.16 -8.50
CA GLY A 87 10.38 11.19 -7.46
C GLY A 87 9.09 11.06 -6.66
N THR A 88 7.98 10.79 -7.36
CA THR A 88 6.66 10.56 -6.75
C THR A 88 6.63 9.28 -5.93
N LEU A 89 7.11 8.17 -6.49
CA LEU A 89 7.21 6.87 -5.80
C LEU A 89 8.06 6.98 -4.52
N MET A 90 9.18 7.72 -4.57
CA MET A 90 9.99 7.98 -3.38
C MET A 90 9.36 8.96 -2.40
N GLY A 91 8.39 9.78 -2.83
CA GLY A 91 7.51 10.54 -1.95
C GLY A 91 6.60 9.59 -1.17
N TRP A 92 5.90 8.71 -1.87
CA TRP A 92 5.00 7.70 -1.30
C TRP A 92 5.72 6.71 -0.37
N TYR A 93 6.99 6.39 -0.67
CA TYR A 93 7.84 5.58 0.22
C TYR A 93 7.89 6.11 1.66
N TYR A 94 7.69 7.42 1.88
CA TYR A 94 7.70 8.06 3.20
C TYR A 94 6.33 8.48 3.73
N ASP A 95 5.28 8.27 2.94
CA ASP A 95 3.92 8.66 3.25
C ASP A 95 3.13 7.46 3.80
N HIS A 96 2.54 7.62 4.98
CA HIS A 96 1.83 6.51 5.65
C HIS A 96 0.59 6.07 4.87
N LEU A 97 -0.21 7.02 4.36
CA LEU A 97 -1.42 6.69 3.61
C LEU A 97 -1.06 5.94 2.33
N ALA A 98 -0.05 6.41 1.58
CA ALA A 98 0.37 5.74 0.37
C ALA A 98 0.86 4.31 0.64
N ARG A 99 1.61 4.06 1.72
CA ARG A 99 2.00 2.69 2.11
C ARG A 99 0.80 1.81 2.43
N LEU A 100 -0.16 2.33 3.21
CA LEU A 100 -1.36 1.59 3.54
C LEU A 100 -2.22 1.29 2.30
N LEU A 101 -2.31 2.23 1.35
CA LEU A 101 -2.97 1.99 0.06
C LEU A 101 -2.26 0.91 -0.77
N TYR A 102 -0.93 0.91 -0.80
CA TYR A 102 -0.15 -0.15 -1.44
C TYR A 102 -0.43 -1.52 -0.81
N ALA A 103 -0.50 -1.58 0.52
CA ALA A 103 -0.80 -2.81 1.23
C ALA A 103 -2.24 -3.29 1.02
N GLU A 104 -3.21 -2.39 1.12
CA GLU A 104 -4.63 -2.73 0.93
C GLU A 104 -4.90 -3.16 -0.51
N ALA A 105 -4.19 -2.61 -1.49
CA ALA A 105 -4.31 -2.97 -2.90
C ALA A 105 -4.01 -4.45 -3.19
N CYS A 106 -3.24 -5.13 -2.33
CA CYS A 106 -3.01 -6.57 -2.41
C CYS A 106 -4.27 -7.41 -2.14
N ARG A 107 -5.34 -6.82 -1.61
CA ARG A 107 -6.60 -7.49 -1.27
C ARG A 107 -7.65 -7.37 -2.36
N TRP A 108 -7.38 -6.57 -3.39
CA TRP A 108 -8.35 -6.25 -4.42
C TRP A 108 -8.10 -7.05 -5.71
N ARG A 109 -9.18 -7.30 -6.43
CA ARG A 109 -9.18 -8.00 -7.73
C ARG A 109 -9.94 -7.16 -8.78
N PRO A 110 -9.48 -5.93 -9.06
CA PRO A 110 -10.10 -5.09 -10.09
C PRO A 110 -9.94 -5.75 -11.47
N ILE A 111 -10.92 -5.58 -12.35
CA ILE A 111 -10.92 -6.16 -13.70
C ILE A 111 -9.99 -5.40 -14.66
N ASN A 112 -9.70 -4.13 -14.37
CA ASN A 112 -8.78 -3.29 -15.14
C ASN A 112 -8.22 -2.13 -14.30
N LEU A 113 -7.25 -1.40 -14.86
CA LEU A 113 -6.60 -0.29 -14.16
C LEU A 113 -7.57 0.86 -13.82
N LYS A 114 -8.60 1.11 -14.64
CA LYS A 114 -9.62 2.13 -14.38
C LYS A 114 -10.42 1.83 -13.11
N GLU A 115 -10.81 0.57 -12.92
CA GLU A 115 -11.49 0.16 -11.69
C GLU A 115 -10.55 0.30 -10.49
N LEU A 116 -9.29 -0.13 -10.61
CA LEU A 116 -8.29 0.05 -9.57
C LEU A 116 -8.10 1.53 -9.19
N ARG A 117 -8.02 2.42 -10.19
CA ARG A 117 -7.97 3.88 -10.00
C ARG A 117 -9.20 4.38 -9.23
N THR A 118 -10.39 3.90 -9.60
CA THR A 118 -11.65 4.27 -8.94
C THR A 118 -11.66 3.85 -7.47
N ILE A 119 -11.18 2.64 -7.16
CA ILE A 119 -11.05 2.15 -5.78
C ILE A 119 -10.08 3.06 -5.00
N ILE A 120 -8.89 3.31 -5.54
CA ILE A 120 -7.87 4.16 -4.91
C ILE A 120 -8.35 5.59 -4.70
N ASP A 121 -9.01 6.20 -5.70
CA ASP A 121 -9.53 7.56 -5.59
C ASP A 121 -10.58 7.70 -4.48
N ARG A 122 -11.36 6.64 -4.20
CA ARG A 122 -12.28 6.58 -3.07
C ARG A 122 -11.55 6.35 -1.74
N ARG A 123 -10.47 5.57 -1.74
CA ARG A 123 -9.71 5.22 -0.53
C ARG A 123 -8.71 6.27 -0.08
N ARG A 124 -8.24 7.15 -0.97
CA ARG A 124 -7.26 8.19 -0.65
C ARG A 124 -7.86 9.50 -0.15
N VAL A 125 -9.18 9.60 -0.03
CA VAL A 125 -9.85 10.80 0.50
C VAL A 125 -9.54 10.99 1.98
N THR A 126 -9.39 12.24 2.42
CA THR A 126 -9.13 12.55 3.84
C THR A 126 -10.32 12.26 4.75
N HIS A 127 -11.54 12.41 4.22
CA HIS A 127 -12.80 12.21 4.91
C HIS A 127 -13.84 11.65 3.94
N TYR A 128 -14.81 10.89 4.44
CA TYR A 128 -15.93 10.37 3.67
C TYR A 128 -17.20 10.26 4.53
N LEU A 129 -18.33 10.04 3.87
CA LEU A 129 -19.61 9.78 4.54
C LEU A 129 -19.72 8.29 4.88
N GLU A 130 -20.02 7.99 6.13
CA GLU A 130 -20.30 6.65 6.66
C GLU A 130 -21.73 6.56 7.20
N GLY A 131 -22.24 5.34 7.27
CA GLY A 131 -23.61 5.02 7.67
C GLY A 131 -24.52 4.78 6.46
N GLY A 132 -25.67 4.16 6.69
CA GLY A 132 -26.59 3.77 5.62
C GLY A 132 -27.14 4.96 4.85
N MET A 133 -27.16 6.14 5.48
CA MET A 133 -27.72 7.38 4.98
C MET A 133 -26.69 8.52 4.96
N GLY A 134 -25.39 8.21 5.11
CA GLY A 134 -24.32 9.21 5.19
C GLY A 134 -24.37 10.06 6.47
N GLU A 135 -24.79 9.46 7.58
CA GLU A 135 -25.03 10.15 8.86
C GLU A 135 -23.75 10.70 9.50
N TYR A 136 -22.59 10.16 9.14
CA TYR A 136 -21.33 10.50 9.78
C TYR A 136 -20.29 10.96 8.76
N ILE A 137 -19.66 12.10 9.01
CA ILE A 137 -18.43 12.50 8.31
C ILE A 137 -17.26 11.95 9.11
N VAL A 138 -16.61 10.91 8.58
CA VAL A 138 -15.52 10.22 9.27
C VAL A 138 -14.18 10.46 8.57
N PRO A 139 -13.06 10.48 9.32
CA PRO A 139 -11.73 10.54 8.72
C PRO A 139 -11.40 9.28 7.92
N ASN A 140 -10.37 9.35 7.09
CA ASN A 140 -9.81 8.20 6.39
C ASN A 140 -9.53 7.04 7.37
N ASP A 141 -10.13 5.88 7.15
CA ASP A 141 -10.10 4.76 8.09
C ASP A 141 -8.71 4.15 8.26
N LEU A 142 -7.93 4.10 7.18
CA LEU A 142 -6.56 3.57 7.19
C LEU A 142 -5.66 4.39 8.12
N ILE A 143 -5.69 5.72 7.98
CA ILE A 143 -4.91 6.62 8.85
C ILE A 143 -5.50 6.67 10.24
N TYR A 144 -6.82 6.78 10.37
CA TYR A 144 -7.48 6.85 11.66
C TYR A 144 -7.12 5.64 12.54
N ARG A 145 -7.33 4.41 12.03
CA ARG A 145 -7.01 3.18 12.79
C ARG A 145 -5.53 3.09 13.16
N ARG A 146 -4.64 3.54 12.28
CA ARG A 146 -3.21 3.60 12.54
C ARG A 146 -2.92 4.52 13.73
N GLU A 147 -3.39 5.76 13.69
CA GLU A 147 -3.13 6.77 14.73
C GLU A 147 -3.78 6.40 16.07
N THR A 148 -5.04 5.95 16.06
CA THR A 148 -5.78 5.58 17.28
C THR A 148 -5.22 4.35 17.98
N SER A 149 -4.46 3.50 17.28
CA SER A 149 -3.76 2.38 17.93
C SER A 149 -2.50 2.83 18.69
N LEU A 150 -1.90 3.95 18.26
CA LEU A 150 -0.62 4.45 18.76
C LEU A 150 -0.81 5.44 19.90
N TYR A 151 -1.71 6.40 19.72
CA TYR A 151 -1.78 7.59 20.56
C TYR A 151 -3.03 7.60 21.43
N ALA A 152 -2.86 8.01 22.69
CA ALA A 152 -3.96 8.58 23.47
C ALA A 152 -4.11 10.02 23.03
N ASP A 153 -5.33 10.44 22.70
CA ASP A 153 -5.58 11.76 22.12
C ASP A 153 -6.87 12.38 22.66
N ILE A 154 -7.09 13.66 22.31
CA ILE A 154 -8.30 14.41 22.59
C ILE A 154 -9.07 14.58 21.27
N GLU A 155 -10.27 14.03 21.21
CA GLU A 155 -11.17 14.21 20.06
C GLU A 155 -12.33 15.16 20.44
N ALA A 156 -12.78 15.94 19.46
CA ALA A 156 -14.01 16.71 19.57
C ALA A 156 -15.16 15.92 18.95
N LEU A 157 -16.19 15.66 19.75
CA LEU A 157 -17.46 15.13 19.24
C LEU A 157 -18.19 16.18 18.40
N ASP A 158 -19.18 15.76 17.62
CA ASP A 158 -19.96 16.65 16.74
C ASP A 158 -20.72 17.75 17.51
N ASP A 159 -20.98 17.56 18.80
CA ASP A 159 -21.58 18.55 19.70
C ASP A 159 -20.57 19.55 20.30
N GLY A 160 -19.30 19.44 19.94
CA GLY A 160 -18.21 20.28 20.42
C GLY A 160 -17.65 19.89 21.79
N ILE A 161 -18.10 18.77 22.38
CA ILE A 161 -17.55 18.27 23.64
C ILE A 161 -16.24 17.53 23.37
N PHE A 162 -15.20 17.92 24.10
CA PHE A 162 -13.91 17.23 24.06
C PHE A 162 -13.90 16.00 24.96
N GLN A 163 -13.32 14.91 24.47
CA GLN A 163 -13.11 13.70 25.27
C GLN A 163 -11.72 13.13 25.05
N TRP A 164 -11.19 12.49 26.10
CA TRP A 164 -10.00 11.66 25.99
C TRP A 164 -10.35 10.33 25.34
N ILE A 165 -9.62 9.99 24.28
CA ILE A 165 -9.68 8.69 23.63
C ILE A 165 -8.44 7.90 24.05
N ALA A 166 -8.69 6.75 24.68
CA ALA A 166 -7.64 5.78 24.95
C ALA A 166 -7.32 5.01 23.66
N PRO A 167 -6.04 4.70 23.41
CA PRO A 167 -5.67 3.92 22.25
C PRO A 167 -6.26 2.52 22.37
N SER A 168 -6.77 2.01 21.24
CA SER A 168 -7.45 0.72 21.21
C SER A 168 -6.84 -0.20 20.16
N GLY A 169 -6.91 -1.51 20.44
CA GLY A 169 -6.54 -2.57 19.52
C GLY A 169 -7.77 -3.33 19.06
N TYR A 170 -7.76 -3.80 17.82
CA TYR A 170 -8.78 -4.72 17.34
C TYR A 170 -8.28 -6.16 17.49
N THR A 171 -9.05 -6.99 18.19
CA THR A 171 -8.81 -8.44 18.24
C THR A 171 -9.50 -9.10 17.06
N SER A 172 -8.73 -9.55 16.07
CA SER A 172 -9.27 -10.41 15.02
C SER A 172 -9.34 -11.86 15.50
N LEU A 173 -10.42 -12.58 15.17
CA LEU A 173 -10.50 -14.04 15.37
C LEU A 173 -9.52 -14.81 14.48
N PHE A 174 -9.07 -14.19 13.39
CA PHE A 174 -8.11 -14.75 12.45
C PHE A 174 -6.92 -13.80 12.30
N ASP A 175 -5.75 -14.23 12.74
CA ASP A 175 -4.53 -13.43 12.65
C ASP A 175 -3.66 -13.90 11.48
N ALA A 176 -4.04 -13.50 10.27
CA ALA A 176 -3.29 -13.77 9.06
C ALA A 176 -2.17 -12.74 8.84
N ALA A 177 -1.08 -13.16 8.18
CA ALA A 177 0.00 -12.25 7.80
C ALA A 177 -0.53 -11.12 6.89
N PRO A 178 0.04 -9.89 6.97
CA PRO A 178 -0.33 -8.82 6.04
C PRO A 178 -0.15 -9.28 4.58
N ASP A 179 -1.11 -9.01 3.71
CA ASP A 179 -1.06 -9.47 2.32
C ASP A 179 0.15 -8.91 1.56
N ALA A 180 0.58 -7.68 1.89
CA ALA A 180 1.82 -7.09 1.37
C ALA A 180 3.06 -7.89 1.77
N LEU A 181 3.12 -8.40 3.01
CA LEU A 181 4.21 -9.25 3.48
C LEU A 181 4.22 -10.57 2.71
N VAL A 182 3.04 -11.19 2.52
CA VAL A 182 2.91 -12.44 1.76
C VAL A 182 3.42 -12.28 0.32
N VAL A 183 3.09 -11.16 -0.35
CA VAL A 183 3.61 -10.87 -1.69
C VAL A 183 5.13 -10.69 -1.67
N ALA A 184 5.66 -9.93 -0.70
CA ALA A 184 7.09 -9.71 -0.57
C ALA A 184 7.87 -11.00 -0.31
N GLU A 185 7.34 -11.91 0.52
CA GLU A 185 7.91 -13.22 0.78
C GLU A 185 7.93 -14.09 -0.47
N ALA A 186 6.84 -14.12 -1.23
CA ALA A 186 6.77 -14.86 -2.48
C ALA A 186 7.77 -14.33 -3.52
N LEU A 187 7.86 -13.01 -3.69
CA LEU A 187 8.85 -12.39 -4.59
C LEU A 187 10.29 -12.74 -4.18
N SER A 188 10.58 -12.68 -2.88
CA SER A 188 11.88 -13.07 -2.34
C SER A 188 12.20 -14.55 -2.55
N ALA A 189 11.23 -15.44 -2.32
CA ALA A 189 11.38 -16.87 -2.51
C ALA A 189 11.72 -17.25 -3.95
N PHE A 190 11.19 -16.53 -4.94
CA PHE A 190 11.53 -16.67 -6.36
C PHE A 190 12.80 -15.90 -6.78
N GLY A 191 13.54 -15.32 -5.84
CA GLY A 191 14.83 -14.65 -6.12
C GLY A 191 14.72 -13.28 -6.78
N ALA A 192 13.52 -12.67 -6.79
CA ALA A 192 13.28 -11.38 -7.42
C ALA A 192 14.12 -10.25 -6.80
N PHE A 193 14.53 -10.38 -5.54
CA PHE A 193 15.28 -9.33 -4.81
C PHE A 193 16.77 -9.27 -5.16
N SER A 194 17.29 -10.23 -5.93
CA SER A 194 18.66 -10.16 -6.45
C SER A 194 18.79 -9.16 -7.59
N VAL A 195 19.99 -8.65 -7.89
CA VAL A 195 20.23 -7.78 -9.07
C VAL A 195 19.72 -8.44 -10.36
N LYS A 196 20.01 -9.74 -10.53
CA LYS A 196 19.57 -10.52 -11.69
C LYS A 196 18.04 -10.65 -11.71
N GLY A 197 17.42 -10.92 -10.56
CA GLY A 197 15.96 -10.97 -10.40
C GLY A 197 15.26 -9.65 -10.71
N LEU A 198 15.77 -8.53 -10.21
CA LEU A 198 15.20 -7.20 -10.51
C LEU A 198 15.35 -6.85 -12.00
N ASN A 199 16.45 -7.23 -12.64
CA ASN A 199 16.61 -7.05 -14.08
C ASN A 199 15.64 -7.93 -14.88
N ALA A 200 15.37 -9.16 -14.42
CA ALA A 200 14.37 -10.03 -15.02
C ALA A 200 12.96 -9.42 -14.91
N VAL A 201 12.57 -8.97 -13.72
CA VAL A 201 11.30 -8.25 -13.48
C VAL A 201 11.21 -7.01 -14.35
N SER A 202 12.21 -6.13 -14.31
CA SER A 202 12.21 -4.89 -15.10
C SER A 202 12.06 -5.17 -16.59
N THR A 203 12.71 -6.21 -17.11
CA THR A 203 12.62 -6.55 -18.53
C THR A 203 11.23 -7.04 -18.92
N VAL A 204 10.64 -7.95 -18.14
CA VAL A 204 9.29 -8.49 -18.40
C VAL A 204 8.24 -7.39 -18.33
N TRP A 205 8.28 -6.55 -17.30
CA TRP A 205 7.26 -5.52 -17.07
C TRP A 205 7.44 -4.29 -17.98
N ASN A 206 8.62 -4.10 -18.59
CA ASN A 206 8.85 -3.05 -19.57
C ASN A 206 8.18 -3.34 -20.94
N GLU A 207 7.59 -4.52 -21.15
CA GLU A 207 6.85 -4.87 -22.37
C GLU A 207 5.63 -3.96 -22.62
N MET A 208 5.01 -3.44 -21.56
CA MET A 208 3.78 -2.68 -21.70
C MET A 208 3.71 -1.49 -20.74
N ASP A 209 2.85 -0.55 -21.12
CA ASP A 209 2.53 0.64 -20.35
C ASP A 209 1.09 0.51 -19.88
N PHE A 210 0.86 0.41 -18.57
CA PHE A 210 -0.47 0.19 -18.03
C PHE A 210 -1.34 1.43 -18.24
N GLN A 211 -2.42 1.24 -19.01
CA GLN A 211 -3.46 2.24 -19.27
C GLN A 211 -4.78 1.82 -18.62
N ASP A 212 -5.73 2.75 -18.55
CA ASP A 212 -7.01 2.55 -17.86
C ASP A 212 -7.80 1.30 -18.32
N ASP A 213 -7.70 0.94 -19.60
CA ASP A 213 -8.34 -0.23 -20.20
C ASP A 213 -7.51 -1.53 -20.08
N THR A 214 -6.30 -1.46 -19.52
CA THR A 214 -5.46 -2.64 -19.29
C THR A 214 -6.14 -3.58 -18.31
N SER A 215 -6.40 -4.81 -18.75
CA SER A 215 -7.08 -5.86 -18.00
C SER A 215 -6.18 -6.49 -16.94
N CYS A 216 -6.80 -7.02 -15.88
CA CYS A 216 -6.12 -7.88 -14.90
C CYS A 216 -5.48 -9.13 -15.54
N HIS A 217 -5.96 -9.60 -16.69
CA HIS A 217 -5.34 -10.71 -17.40
C HIS A 217 -3.93 -10.39 -17.92
N GLU A 218 -3.64 -9.13 -18.26
CA GLU A 218 -2.29 -8.73 -18.62
C GLU A 218 -1.35 -8.73 -17.40
N ASN A 219 -1.88 -8.38 -16.22
CA ASN A 219 -1.14 -8.53 -14.98
C ASN A 219 -0.79 -10.00 -14.71
N ASP A 220 -1.78 -10.91 -14.84
CA ASP A 220 -1.56 -12.34 -14.66
C ASP A 220 -0.53 -12.89 -15.67
N ARG A 221 -0.61 -12.47 -16.94
CA ARG A 221 0.38 -12.81 -17.98
C ARG A 221 1.79 -12.37 -17.58
N LEU A 222 1.96 -11.15 -17.08
CA LEU A 222 3.27 -10.64 -16.65
C LEU A 222 3.79 -11.31 -15.38
N ILE A 223 2.90 -11.69 -14.44
CA ILE A 223 3.27 -12.51 -13.27
C ILE A 223 3.79 -13.86 -13.75
N GLN A 224 3.08 -14.53 -14.67
CA GLN A 224 3.51 -15.80 -15.24
C GLN A 224 4.88 -15.70 -15.91
N ALA A 225 5.06 -14.69 -16.77
CA ALA A 225 6.32 -14.47 -17.49
C ALA A 225 7.47 -14.14 -16.53
N THR A 226 7.19 -13.39 -15.46
CA THR A 226 8.18 -13.10 -14.41
C THR A 226 8.62 -14.39 -13.71
N LEU A 227 7.67 -15.21 -13.25
CA LEU A 227 7.96 -16.46 -12.57
C LEU A 227 8.73 -17.44 -13.45
N GLN A 228 8.29 -17.63 -14.70
CA GLN A 228 8.97 -18.49 -15.66
C GLN A 228 10.42 -18.06 -15.85
N ARG A 229 10.65 -16.76 -16.05
CA ARG A 229 11.99 -16.23 -16.24
C ARG A 229 12.88 -16.41 -15.01
N LEU A 230 12.36 -16.16 -13.82
CA LEU A 230 13.11 -16.35 -12.57
C LEU A 230 13.51 -17.82 -12.36
N ILE A 231 12.62 -18.75 -12.72
CA ILE A 231 12.87 -20.20 -12.67
C ILE A 231 13.92 -20.61 -13.72
N ASP A 232 13.78 -20.17 -14.96
CA ASP A 232 14.71 -20.48 -16.06
C ASP A 232 16.12 -19.94 -15.77
N GLU A 233 16.19 -18.79 -15.09
CA GLU A 233 17.45 -18.18 -14.65
C GLU A 233 18.02 -18.80 -13.36
N GLN A 234 17.37 -19.84 -12.82
CA GLN A 234 17.72 -20.58 -11.61
C GLN A 234 17.84 -19.69 -10.36
N LEU A 235 16.93 -18.73 -10.22
CA LEU A 235 16.90 -17.78 -9.10
C LEU A 235 15.98 -18.19 -7.95
N ALA A 236 15.04 -19.10 -8.21
CA ALA A 236 14.13 -19.59 -7.19
C ALA A 236 14.89 -20.33 -6.08
N SER A 237 14.60 -19.97 -4.83
CA SER A 237 15.13 -20.65 -3.65
C SER A 237 14.40 -21.97 -3.38
N GLU A 238 14.96 -22.80 -2.51
CA GLU A 238 14.31 -24.04 -2.03
C GLU A 238 12.99 -23.78 -1.27
N ALA A 239 12.78 -22.56 -0.79
CA ALA A 239 11.54 -22.15 -0.14
C ALA A 239 10.40 -21.85 -1.12
N ALA A 240 10.69 -21.66 -2.41
CA ALA A 240 9.68 -21.38 -3.43
C ALA A 240 8.73 -22.57 -3.58
N ASN A 241 7.42 -22.31 -3.60
CA ASN A 241 6.38 -23.33 -3.62
C ASN A 241 5.11 -22.83 -4.30
N GLU A 242 4.12 -23.70 -4.47
CA GLU A 242 2.85 -23.39 -5.15
C GLU A 242 2.03 -22.32 -4.42
N ASP A 243 2.05 -22.28 -3.09
CA ASP A 243 1.33 -21.27 -2.31
C ASP A 243 1.88 -19.85 -2.57
N HIS A 244 3.19 -19.73 -2.81
CA HIS A 244 3.81 -18.49 -3.26
C HIS A 244 3.30 -18.07 -4.64
N VAL A 245 3.15 -19.02 -5.57
CA VAL A 245 2.60 -18.76 -6.92
C VAL A 245 1.16 -18.26 -6.80
N GLN A 246 0.31 -18.99 -6.09
CA GLN A 246 -1.08 -18.62 -5.85
C GLN A 246 -1.20 -17.25 -5.16
N SER A 247 -0.31 -16.97 -4.22
CA SER A 247 -0.27 -15.67 -3.54
C SER A 247 0.08 -14.53 -4.50
N LEU A 248 1.02 -14.72 -5.42
CA LEU A 248 1.35 -13.68 -6.41
C LEU A 248 0.18 -13.44 -7.36
N TYR A 249 -0.40 -14.51 -7.93
CA TYR A 249 -1.59 -14.36 -8.76
C TYR A 249 -2.77 -13.80 -8.00
N GLY A 250 -2.90 -14.05 -6.70
CA GLY A 250 -4.03 -13.63 -5.84
C GLY A 250 -3.85 -12.28 -5.16
N ARG A 251 -2.61 -11.77 -5.04
CA ARG A 251 -2.31 -10.55 -4.26
C ARG A 251 -1.32 -9.56 -4.91
N TRP A 252 -0.52 -9.95 -5.91
CA TRP A 252 0.41 -9.00 -6.54
C TRP A 252 -0.32 -8.12 -7.57
N GLN A 253 -0.64 -6.90 -7.15
CA GLN A 253 -1.50 -5.98 -7.90
C GLN A 253 -0.84 -5.42 -9.17
N MET A 254 -1.68 -4.98 -10.12
CA MET A 254 -1.28 -4.11 -11.23
C MET A 254 -0.39 -2.95 -10.73
N PRO A 255 0.54 -2.45 -11.55
CA PRO A 255 1.47 -1.42 -11.11
C PRO A 255 0.74 -0.13 -10.71
N LEU A 256 1.04 0.34 -9.52
CA LEU A 256 0.42 1.50 -8.89
C LEU A 256 1.15 2.80 -9.26
N TYR A 257 2.32 2.72 -9.90
CA TYR A 257 3.07 3.88 -10.44
C TYR A 257 2.25 4.76 -11.40
N ALA A 258 1.19 4.20 -12.00
CA ALA A 258 0.31 4.89 -12.94
C ALA A 258 -0.83 5.67 -12.27
N LEU A 259 -0.97 5.53 -10.95
CA LEU A 259 -2.10 6.04 -10.16
C LEU A 259 -1.66 7.21 -9.29
N GLU A 260 -2.61 7.85 -8.60
CA GLU A 260 -2.31 8.90 -7.62
C GLU A 260 -2.63 8.37 -6.22
N MET A 261 -1.63 8.40 -5.32
CA MET A 261 -1.75 7.90 -3.95
C MET A 261 -1.72 9.00 -2.90
N ARG A 262 -1.45 10.25 -3.30
CA ARG A 262 -1.50 11.38 -2.38
C ARG A 262 -2.93 11.54 -1.85
N ALA A 263 -3.02 11.83 -0.56
CA ALA A 263 -4.27 12.21 0.10
C ALA A 263 -5.04 13.24 -0.76
N LYS A 264 -6.30 12.92 -1.04
CA LYS A 264 -7.23 13.81 -1.70
C LYS A 264 -7.99 14.55 -0.61
N GLU A 265 -7.60 15.80 -0.37
CA GLU A 265 -8.35 16.66 0.55
C GLU A 265 -9.78 16.83 0.05
N VAL A 266 -10.73 16.58 0.94
CA VAL A 266 -12.15 16.79 0.70
C VAL A 266 -12.59 17.94 1.58
N ASP A 267 -13.21 18.95 0.97
CA ASP A 267 -13.81 20.06 1.70
C ASP A 267 -14.99 19.53 2.53
N ARG A 268 -14.92 19.75 3.84
CA ARG A 268 -15.95 19.30 4.79
C ARG A 268 -17.32 19.89 4.46
N SER A 269 -17.38 21.11 3.92
CA SER A 269 -18.64 21.75 3.54
C SER A 269 -19.37 20.98 2.42
N ILE A 270 -18.62 20.34 1.52
CA ILE A 270 -19.19 19.48 0.46
C ILE A 270 -19.83 18.24 1.08
N LEU A 271 -19.15 17.61 2.04
CA LEU A 271 -19.67 16.42 2.72
C LEU A 271 -20.91 16.74 3.58
N VAL A 272 -20.96 17.91 4.22
CA VAL A 272 -22.14 18.38 4.96
C VAL A 272 -23.32 18.60 4.01
N ALA A 273 -23.10 19.26 2.88
CA ALA A 273 -24.16 19.46 1.89
C ALA A 273 -24.65 18.13 1.28
N GLU A 274 -23.74 17.17 1.05
CA GLU A 274 -24.10 15.84 0.56
C GLU A 274 -24.89 15.04 1.61
N GLN A 275 -24.48 15.10 2.88
CA GLN A 275 -25.23 14.54 4.00
C GLN A 275 -26.64 15.13 4.11
N GLU A 276 -26.79 16.46 4.01
CA GLU A 276 -28.11 17.11 4.01
C GLU A 276 -28.95 16.63 2.82
N ASN A 277 -28.38 16.56 1.62
CA ASN A 277 -29.08 16.08 0.42
C ASN A 277 -29.56 14.62 0.57
N MET A 278 -28.74 13.74 1.17
CA MET A 278 -29.12 12.37 1.46
C MET A 278 -30.28 12.30 2.47
N LEU A 279 -30.22 13.12 3.53
CA LEU A 279 -31.30 13.22 4.52
C LEU A 279 -32.63 13.69 3.87
N TRP A 280 -32.57 14.69 2.99
CA TRP A 280 -33.76 15.22 2.29
C TRP A 280 -34.36 14.25 1.29
N ALA A 281 -33.53 13.51 0.55
CA ALA A 281 -33.98 12.49 -0.39
C ALA A 281 -34.82 11.40 0.31
N GLU A 282 -34.46 11.05 1.54
CA GLU A 282 -35.13 10.04 2.36
C GLU A 282 -36.40 10.54 3.02
N MET A 283 -36.44 11.82 3.39
CA MET A 283 -37.67 12.47 3.84
C MET A 283 -38.69 12.68 2.71
N GLY A 284 -38.36 12.33 1.46
CA GLY A 284 -39.25 12.41 0.30
C GLY A 284 -39.56 13.85 -0.14
N VAL A 285 -38.73 14.82 0.25
CA VAL A 285 -38.91 16.23 -0.09
C VAL A 285 -37.97 16.57 -1.26
N SER A 286 -38.45 16.44 -2.49
CA SER A 286 -37.76 17.01 -3.65
C SER A 286 -37.94 18.53 -3.63
N TYR A 287 -36.86 19.30 -3.80
CA TYR A 287 -36.96 20.72 -4.14
C TYR A 287 -37.70 20.85 -5.48
N GLU A 288 -38.98 21.25 -5.41
CA GLU A 288 -39.54 22.10 -6.45
C GLU A 288 -39.09 23.54 -6.13
N TYR A 289 -38.59 24.23 -7.16
CA TYR A 289 -38.11 25.61 -7.28
C TYR A 289 -36.59 25.82 -7.28
#